data_AF-A0A919TPI5-F1
#
_entry.id   AF-A0A919TPI5-F1
#
_cell.length_a   1.000
_cell.length_b   1.000
_cell.length_c   1.000
_cell.angle_alpha   90.00
_cell.angle_beta   90.00
_cell.angle_gamma   90.00
#
_symmetry.space_group_name_H-M   'P 1'
#
loop_
_entity.id
_entity.type
_entity.pdbx_description
1 polymer ?
#
loop_
_entity_poly.entity_id
_entity_poly.type
_entity_poly.pdbx_seq_one_letter_code
_entity_poly.pdbx_strand_id
1 'polypeptide(L)' 'MKAILVVGPRELPSEGEVRVWLDTGSRSGYEISVPARDLAVADMDDGKGTSAIYALRERECRG' A
#
# COMPACT_ATOMS: atom_id res chain seq x y z
N MET A 1 -16.51 -4.37 1.51
CA MET A 1 -15.69 -3.28 0.95
C MET A 1 -14.46 -3.92 0.30
N LYS A 2 -14.07 -3.48 -0.89
CA LYS A 2 -12.97 -4.08 -1.65
C LYS A 2 -11.75 -3.17 -1.49
N ALA A 3 -10.88 -3.47 -0.52
CA ALA A 3 -9.66 -2.69 -0.31
C ALA A 3 -8.63 -3.02 -1.39
N ILE A 4 -7.94 -2.00 -1.91
CA ILE A 4 -6.82 -2.19 -2.82
C ILE A 4 -5.59 -2.53 -1.98
N LEU A 5 -5.02 -3.71 -2.21
CA LEU A 5 -3.82 -4.17 -1.52
C LEU A 5 -2.57 -3.78 -2.29
N VAL A 6 -1.59 -3.26 -1.56
CA VAL A 6 -0.28 -2.88 -2.11
C VAL A 6 0.82 -3.39 -1.22
N VAL A 7 2.00 -3.60 -1.78
CA VAL A 7 3.21 -4.00 -1.05
C VAL A 7 4.17 -2.83 -1.03
N GLY A 8 4.65 -2.47 0.16
CA GLY A 8 5.57 -1.35 0.34
C GLY A 8 6.66 -1.65 1.36
N PRO A 9 7.60 -0.73 1.59
CA PRO A 9 8.55 -0.83 2.70
C PRO A 9 7.79 -0.87 4.03
N ARG A 10 8.30 -1.68 4.96
CA ARG A 10 7.73 -1.81 6.31
C ARG A 10 7.99 -0.59 7.18
N GLU A 11 9.18 -0.01 7.03
CA GLU A 11 9.54 1.25 7.67
C GLU A 11 9.00 2.40 6.82
N LEU A 12 7.86 2.96 7.23
CA LEU A 12 7.28 4.13 6.59
C LEU A 12 7.87 5.41 7.20
N PRO A 13 8.09 6.46 6.39
CA PRO A 13 8.40 7.78 6.91
C PRO A 13 7.20 8.32 7.69
N SER A 14 7.46 9.18 8.68
CA SER A 14 6.40 9.82 9.47
C SER A 14 5.48 10.71 8.63
N GLU A 15 6.03 11.31 7.57
CA GLU A 15 5.32 12.17 6.61
C GLU A 15 5.85 11.94 5.19
N GLY A 16 5.06 12.36 4.19
CA GLY A 16 5.44 12.27 2.78
C GLY A 16 4.85 11.08 2.03
N GLU A 17 5.38 10.83 0.84
CA GLU A 17 4.93 9.77 -0.05
C GLU A 17 5.87 8.57 -0.04
N VAL A 18 5.29 7.39 -0.20
CA VAL A 18 5.97 6.11 -0.26
C VAL A 18 5.59 5.43 -1.56
N ARG A 19 6.59 4.85 -2.22
CA ARG A 19 6.36 4.02 -3.39
C ARG A 19 5.92 2.64 -2.97
N VAL A 20 4.80 2.21 -3.51
CA VAL A 20 4.20 0.91 -3.24
C VAL A 20 3.85 0.21 -4.54
N TRP A 21 3.90 -1.11 -4.49
CA TRP A 21 3.61 -2.00 -5.60
C TRP A 21 2.17 -2.48 -5.51
N LEU A 22 1.38 -2.16 -6.53
CA LEU A 22 0.05 -2.68 -6.72
C LEU A 22 0.14 -3.99 -7.51
N ASP A 23 -0.32 -5.08 -6.89
CA ASP A 23 -0.55 -6.32 -7.62
C ASP A 23 -1.87 -6.22 -8.38
N THR A 24 -1.77 -6.21 -9.71
CA THR A 24 -2.94 -6.14 -10.60
C THR A 24 -3.36 -7.52 -11.10
N GLY A 25 -2.72 -8.60 -10.64
CA GLY A 25 -2.90 -9.95 -11.20
C GLY A 25 -2.36 -10.08 -12.64
N SER A 26 -1.74 -9.03 -13.17
CA SER A 26 -1.04 -9.02 -14.45
C SER A 26 0.46 -9.14 -14.22
N ARG A 27 1.20 -9.65 -15.21
CA ARG A 27 2.64 -9.93 -15.13
C ARG A 27 3.50 -8.70 -14.78
N SER A 28 2.94 -7.50 -14.89
CA SER A 28 3.58 -6.24 -14.56
C SER A 28 2.81 -5.59 -13.40
N GLY A 29 3.36 -5.67 -12.19
CA GLY A 29 2.90 -4.84 -11.08
C GLY A 29 3.08 -3.35 -11.43
N TYR A 30 2.24 -2.48 -10.87
CA TYR A 30 2.38 -1.04 -11.03
C TYR A 30 2.98 -0.45 -9.75
N GLU A 31 4.03 0.35 -9.87
CA GLU A 31 4.54 1.15 -8.77
C GLU A 31 3.80 2.49 -8.75
N ILE A 32 3.23 2.86 -7.60
CA ILE A 32 2.54 4.14 -7.39
C ILE A 32 3.12 4.84 -6.15
N SER A 33 3.13 6.16 -6.16
CA SER A 33 3.44 6.96 -4.96
C SER A 33 2.14 7.26 -4.21
N VAL A 34 2.10 6.94 -2.92
CA VAL A 34 0.96 7.24 -2.05
C VAL A 34 1.43 7.87 -0.74
N PRO A 35 0.66 8.77 -0.13
CA PRO A 35 0.99 9.32 1.19
C PRO A 35 1.08 8.19 2.24
N ALA A 36 2.12 8.19 3.07
CA ALA A 36 2.34 7.16 4.09
C ALA A 36 1.14 7.02 5.04
N ARG A 37 0.46 8.13 5.35
CA ARG A 37 -0.75 8.19 6.19
C ARG A 37 -1.98 7.47 5.62
N ASP A 38 -1.98 7.18 4.32
CA ASP A 38 -3.08 6.47 3.65
C ASP A 38 -2.85 4.95 3.59
N LEU A 39 -1.68 4.48 4.04
CA LEU A 39 -1.35 3.06 4.14
C LEU A 39 -1.75 2.54 5.52
N ALA A 40 -2.65 1.56 5.54
CA ALA A 40 -2.96 0.79 6.74
C ALA A 40 -2.41 -0.62 6.57
N VAL A 41 -1.67 -1.16 7.54
CA VAL A 41 -1.18 -2.55 7.48
C VAL A 41 -2.39 -3.47 7.34
N ALA A 42 -2.36 -4.35 6.34
CA ALA A 42 -3.44 -5.29 6.07
C ALA A 42 -3.41 -6.43 7.10
N ASP A 43 -4.58 -6.94 7.47
CA ASP A 43 -4.71 -8.05 8.44
C ASP A 43 -3.98 -9.33 8.02
N MET A 44 -3.69 -9.48 6.73
CA MET A 44 -2.98 -10.63 6.17
C MET A 44 -1.45 -10.48 6.16
N ASP A 45 -0.91 -9.34 6.55
CA ASP A 45 0.54 -9.17 6.70
C ASP A 45 1.05 -10.04 7.85
N ASP A 46 2.11 -10.80 7.60
CA ASP A 46 2.65 -11.76 8.57
C ASP A 46 3.62 -11.12 9.59
N GLY A 47 3.85 -9.80 9.49
CA GLY A 47 4.72 -9.08 10.40
C GLY A 47 6.23 -9.20 10.07
N LYS A 48 6.63 -9.86 8.99
CA LYS A 48 8.03 -10.24 8.76
C LYS A 48 8.69 -9.55 7.57
N GLY A 49 10.02 -9.54 7.59
CA GLY A 49 10.85 -9.00 6.51
C GLY A 49 10.84 -7.47 6.43
N THR A 50 11.36 -6.96 5.32
CA THR A 50 11.55 -5.51 5.07
C THR A 50 10.36 -4.85 4.36
N SER A 51 9.39 -5.66 3.93
CA SER A 51 8.19 -5.20 3.24
C SER A 51 6.96 -5.53 4.07
N ALA A 52 5.87 -4.81 3.84
CA ALA A 52 4.57 -5.09 4.43
C ALA A 52 3.46 -4.97 3.39
N ILE A 53 2.37 -5.71 3.63
CA ILE A 53 1.13 -5.60 2.86
C ILE A 53 0.27 -4.52 3.49
N TYR A 54 -0.17 -3.57 2.67
CA TYR A 54 -1.02 -2.47 3.09
C TYR A 54 -2.34 -2.49 2.33
N ALA A 55 -3.42 -2.14 3.02
CA ALA A 55 -4.66 -1.70 2.42
C ALA A 55 -4.58 -0.18 2.20
N LEU A 56 -4.79 0.26 0.96
CA LEU A 56 -5.00 1.67 0.68
C LEU A 56 -6.34 2.10 1.25
N ARG A 57 -6.32 3.16 2.07
CA ARG A 57 -7.56 3.82 2.48
C ARG A 57 -8.22 4.40 1.23
N GLU A 58 -9.48 4.01 0.99
CA GLU A 58 -10.31 4.69 -0.01
C GLU A 58 -10.42 6.15 0.41
N ARG A 59 -9.63 7.03 -0.22
CA ARG A 59 -10.03 8.41 -0.32
C ARG A 59 -11.21 8.39 -1.28
N GLU A 60 -12.38 8.85 -0.84
CA GLU A 60 -13.45 9.21 -1.76
C GLU A 60 -12.87 10.25 -2.73
N CYS A 61 -12.37 9.78 -3.87
CA CYS A 61 -12.15 10.63 -5.01
C CYS A 61 -13.54 11.02 -5.49
N ARG A 62 -14.06 12.15 -4.99
CA ARG A 62 -15.21 12.81 -5.61
C ARG A 62 -14.74 13.32 -6.97
N GLY A 63 -14.89 12.49 -8.00
CA GLY A 63 -14.57 12.80 -9.39
C GLY A 63 -15.61 12.17 -10.30
#